data_AF-A0A7J2HRT1-F1
#
_entry.id   AF-A0A7J2HRT1-F1
#
_cell.length_a   1.000
_cell.length_b   1.000
_cell.length_c   1.000
_cell.angle_alpha   90.00
_cell.angle_beta   90.00
_cell.angle_gamma   90.00
#
_symmetry.space_group_name_H-M   'P 1'
#
loop_
_entity.id
_entity.type
_entity.pdbx_description
1 polymer ?
#
loop_
_entity_poly.entity_id
_entity_poly.type
_entity_poly.pdbx_seq_one_letter_code
_entity_poly.pdbx_strand_id
1 'polypeptide(L)'
;MKLPFRKKNDEVKPLGVEEILEKLQLIRARLARRVREMESKHKMLFDQVVEAYAEKDRDKAAIYAEELAELRRVLRRLTHASLLLEGMIYRIEAVKDLSDASSAAAPLRSVLAVASMELRGIAPTASSELDALMKSVEDLSLSVGQFSEPVNAGSQLSDEARRILEEASALAARRGQRRG
;
A
#
# COMPACT_ATOMS: atom_id res chain seq x y z
N MET A 1 27.08 21.67 45.86
CA MET A 1 26.89 20.28 45.41
C MET A 1 25.56 20.23 44.66
N LYS A 2 25.56 20.18 43.32
CA LYS A 2 24.34 20.18 42.50
C LYS A 2 23.88 18.74 42.27
N LEU A 3 22.65 18.43 42.67
CA LEU A 3 22.00 17.14 42.39
C LEU A 3 21.79 16.98 40.87
N PRO A 4 21.97 15.78 40.29
CA PRO A 4 21.73 15.57 38.88
C PRO A 4 20.23 15.53 38.59
N PHE A 5 19.82 16.24 37.54
CA PHE A 5 18.48 16.20 36.98
C PHE A 5 18.20 14.79 36.43
N ARG A 6 17.33 14.05 37.11
CA ARG A 6 16.80 12.78 36.61
C ARG A 6 15.82 13.11 35.47
N LYS A 7 16.26 13.01 34.22
CA LYS A 7 15.35 13.00 33.06
C LYS A 7 14.36 11.86 33.29
N LYS A 8 13.07 12.17 33.45
CA LYS A 8 12.01 11.19 33.23
C LYS A 8 12.21 10.70 31.80
N ASN A 9 12.51 9.42 31.63
CA ASN A 9 12.20 8.77 30.36
C ASN A 9 10.68 8.88 30.23
N ASP A 10 10.20 9.72 29.33
CA ASP A 10 8.82 9.63 28.88
C ASP A 10 8.70 8.26 28.21
N GLU A 11 8.11 7.30 28.92
CA GLU A 11 7.71 6.02 28.35
C GLU A 11 6.76 6.34 27.18
N VAL A 12 7.28 6.23 25.95
CA VAL A 12 6.46 6.39 24.75
C VAL A 12 5.51 5.20 24.74
N LYS A 13 4.26 5.44 25.12
CA LYS A 13 3.21 4.44 25.03
C LYS A 13 3.10 4.00 23.57
N PRO A 14 3.10 2.69 23.26
CA PRO A 14 2.93 2.21 21.90
C PRO A 14 1.59 2.70 21.34
N LEU A 15 1.54 2.94 20.03
CA LEU A 15 0.32 3.41 19.37
C LEU A 15 -0.81 2.39 19.55
N GLY A 16 -2.01 2.91 19.81
CA GLY A 16 -3.23 2.11 19.81
C GLY A 16 -3.62 1.64 18.40
N VAL A 17 -4.50 0.65 18.32
CA VAL A 17 -5.02 0.12 17.04
C VAL A 17 -5.76 1.21 16.25
N GLU A 18 -6.51 2.06 16.94
CA GLU A 18 -7.20 3.22 16.36
C GLU A 18 -6.21 4.21 15.73
N GLU A 19 -5.12 4.55 16.43
CA GLU A 19 -4.10 5.47 15.93
C GLU A 19 -3.35 4.89 14.72
N ILE A 20 -3.08 3.58 14.72
CA ILE A 20 -2.50 2.87 13.58
C ILE A 20 -3.44 2.96 12.38
N LEU A 21 -4.74 2.76 12.59
CA LEU A 21 -5.74 2.84 11.53
C LEU A 21 -5.85 4.26 10.95
N GLU A 22 -5.89 5.29 11.80
CA GLU A 22 -5.94 6.68 11.34
C GLU A 22 -4.72 7.02 10.47
N LYS A 23 -3.52 6.59 10.89
CA LYS A 23 -2.29 6.76 10.11
C LYS A 23 -2.36 6.02 8.77
N LEU A 24 -2.83 4.78 8.75
CA LEU A 24 -3.02 4.02 7.51
C LEU A 24 -3.98 4.70 6.55
N GLN A 25 -5.12 5.19 7.05
CA GLN A 25 -6.11 5.89 6.25
C GLN A 25 -5.53 7.16 5.63
N LEU A 26 -4.73 7.91 6.39
CA LEU A 26 -4.06 9.11 5.90
C LEU A 26 -3.00 8.80 4.82
N ILE A 27 -2.18 7.76 5.02
CA ILE A 27 -1.19 7.32 4.02
C ILE A 27 -1.91 6.86 2.74
N ARG A 28 -2.97 6.04 2.87
CA ARG A 28 -3.80 5.58 1.75
C ARG A 28 -4.39 6.75 0.97
N ALA A 29 -4.96 7.75 1.65
CA ALA A 29 -5.54 8.91 0.99
C ALA A 29 -4.52 9.68 0.14
N ARG A 30 -3.28 9.82 0.64
CA ARG A 30 -2.18 10.45 -0.10
C ARG A 30 -1.75 9.61 -1.31
N LEU A 31 -1.62 8.29 -1.15
CA LEU A 31 -1.29 7.39 -2.26
C LEU A 31 -2.38 7.40 -3.34
N ALA A 32 -3.65 7.36 -2.95
CA ALA A 32 -4.78 7.43 -3.89
C ALA A 32 -4.77 8.75 -4.68
N ARG A 33 -4.40 9.87 -4.05
CA ARG A 33 -4.19 11.14 -4.76
C ARG A 33 -3.06 11.04 -5.78
N ARG A 34 -1.93 10.45 -5.38
CA ARG A 34 -0.76 10.27 -6.26
C ARG A 34 -1.08 9.34 -7.43
N VAL A 35 -1.85 8.28 -7.22
CA VAL A 35 -2.35 7.39 -8.29
C VAL A 35 -3.13 8.20 -9.33
N ARG A 36 -4.13 8.99 -8.91
CA ARG A 36 -4.92 9.84 -9.83
C ARG A 36 -4.06 10.85 -10.59
N GLU A 37 -3.09 11.47 -9.93
CA GLU A 37 -2.15 12.39 -10.59
C GLU A 37 -1.33 11.66 -11.67
N MET A 38 -0.89 10.44 -11.41
CA MET A 38 -0.10 9.64 -12.34
C MET A 38 -0.95 9.06 -13.49
N GLU A 39 -2.21 8.73 -13.25
CA GLU A 39 -3.18 8.36 -14.29
C GLU A 39 -3.45 9.50 -15.26
N SER A 40 -3.59 10.73 -14.75
CA SER A 40 -3.73 11.92 -15.59
C SER A 40 -2.52 12.11 -16.50
N LYS A 41 -1.30 12.00 -15.94
CA LYS A 41 -0.05 12.06 -16.71
C LYS A 41 0.06 10.93 -17.73
N HIS A 42 -0.42 9.73 -17.37
CA HIS A 42 -0.44 8.57 -18.27
C HIS A 42 -1.30 8.86 -19.50
N LYS A 43 -2.49 9.41 -19.30
CA LYS A 43 -3.37 9.80 -20.41
C LYS A 43 -2.70 10.86 -21.30
N MET A 44 -2.18 11.93 -20.70
CA MET A 44 -1.52 13.00 -21.45
C MET A 44 -0.35 12.50 -22.29
N LEU A 45 0.52 11.66 -21.71
CA LEU A 45 1.69 11.14 -22.42
C LEU A 45 1.30 10.13 -23.50
N PHE A 46 0.22 9.36 -23.28
CA PHE A 46 -0.34 8.51 -24.33
C PHE A 46 -0.88 9.35 -25.51
N ASP A 47 -1.58 10.44 -25.24
CA ASP A 47 -2.05 11.36 -26.28
C ASP A 47 -0.87 11.95 -27.09
N GLN A 48 0.24 12.29 -26.42
CA GLN A 48 1.48 12.74 -27.08
C GLN A 48 2.13 11.67 -27.96
N VAL A 49 2.09 10.39 -27.55
CA VAL A 49 2.54 9.28 -28.42
C VAL A 49 1.69 9.24 -29.69
N VAL A 50 0.35 9.31 -29.55
CA VAL A 50 -0.58 9.27 -30.70
C VAL A 50 -0.35 10.44 -31.65
N GLU A 51 -0.17 11.65 -31.10
CA GLU A 51 0.12 12.86 -31.89
C GLU A 51 1.42 12.73 -32.67
N ALA A 52 2.52 12.31 -32.05
CA ALA A 52 3.80 12.10 -32.74
C ALA A 52 3.69 11.03 -33.85
N TYR A 53 2.91 9.97 -33.63
CA TYR A 53 2.60 8.98 -34.67
C TYR A 53 1.83 9.60 -35.85
N ALA A 54 0.86 10.47 -35.58
CA ALA A 54 0.06 11.15 -36.61
C ALA A 54 0.90 12.14 -37.43
N GLU A 55 1.85 12.82 -36.79
CA GLU A 55 2.84 13.70 -37.42
C GLU A 55 3.90 12.93 -38.24
N LYS A 56 3.88 11.58 -38.18
CA LYS A 56 4.89 10.67 -38.76
C LYS A 56 6.29 10.84 -38.16
N ASP A 57 6.39 11.48 -36.99
CA ASP A 57 7.63 11.62 -36.23
C ASP A 57 7.84 10.38 -35.35
N ARG A 58 8.48 9.36 -35.94
CA ARG A 58 8.68 8.05 -35.29
C ARG A 58 9.66 8.10 -34.12
N ASP A 59 10.65 8.98 -34.18
CA ASP A 59 11.67 9.11 -33.14
C ASP A 59 11.04 9.74 -31.88
N LYS A 60 10.29 10.83 -32.04
CA LYS A 60 9.53 11.46 -30.95
C LYS A 60 8.51 10.49 -30.33
N ALA A 61 7.80 9.74 -31.16
CA ALA A 61 6.85 8.74 -30.70
C ALA A 61 7.52 7.61 -29.88
N ALA A 62 8.69 7.15 -30.31
CA ALA A 62 9.46 6.12 -29.59
C ALA A 62 9.91 6.62 -28.21
N ILE A 63 10.42 7.86 -28.12
CA ILE A 63 10.82 8.48 -26.85
C ILE A 63 9.63 8.58 -25.89
N TYR A 64 8.49 9.12 -26.34
CA TYR A 64 7.30 9.21 -25.47
C TYR A 64 6.75 7.84 -25.07
N ALA A 65 6.86 6.83 -25.92
CA ALA A 65 6.42 5.47 -25.61
C ALA A 65 7.29 4.84 -24.51
N GLU A 66 8.60 5.07 -24.51
CA GLU A 66 9.50 4.59 -23.46
C GLU A 66 9.18 5.24 -22.11
N GLU A 67 8.99 6.57 -22.10
CA GLU A 67 8.57 7.30 -20.90
C GLU A 67 7.21 6.81 -20.38
N LEU A 68 6.27 6.49 -21.29
CA LEU A 68 4.97 5.94 -20.91
C LEU A 68 5.09 4.54 -20.30
N ALA A 69 6.03 3.73 -20.79
CA ALA A 69 6.31 2.42 -20.24
C ALA A 69 6.84 2.51 -18.80
N GLU A 70 7.76 3.44 -18.54
CA GLU A 70 8.24 3.74 -17.19
C GLU A 70 7.14 4.26 -16.28
N LEU A 71 6.34 5.21 -16.76
CA LEU A 71 5.21 5.75 -16.00
C LEU A 71 4.21 4.64 -15.62
N ARG A 72 3.94 3.70 -16.53
CA ARG A 72 3.10 2.53 -16.26
C ARG A 72 3.72 1.60 -15.21
N ARG A 73 5.04 1.40 -15.21
CA ARG A 73 5.75 0.61 -14.17
C ARG A 73 5.57 1.26 -12.79
N VAL A 74 5.71 2.58 -12.72
CA VAL A 74 5.53 3.36 -11.48
C VAL A 74 4.08 3.32 -11.00
N LEU A 75 3.12 3.54 -11.91
CA LEU A 75 1.69 3.52 -11.60
C LEU A 75 1.26 2.15 -11.03
N ARG A 76 1.72 1.04 -11.62
CA ARG A 76 1.41 -0.31 -11.11
C ARG A 76 1.84 -0.51 -9.65
N ARG A 77 3.06 -0.09 -9.30
CA ARG A 77 3.58 -0.19 -7.93
C ARG A 77 2.80 0.71 -6.95
N LEU A 78 2.46 1.93 -7.36
CA LEU A 78 1.63 2.83 -6.54
C LEU A 78 0.24 2.25 -6.28
N THR A 79 -0.41 1.74 -7.32
CA THR A 79 -1.74 1.14 -7.22
C THR A 79 -1.70 -0.10 -6.35
N HIS A 80 -0.70 -0.97 -6.51
CA HIS A 80 -0.57 -2.17 -5.70
C HIS A 80 -0.36 -1.83 -4.21
N ALA A 81 0.58 -0.94 -3.88
CA ALA A 81 0.75 -0.46 -2.51
C ALA A 81 -0.55 0.14 -1.93
N SER A 82 -1.28 0.95 -2.71
CA SER A 82 -2.55 1.52 -2.27
C SER A 82 -3.61 0.45 -1.95
N LEU A 83 -3.73 -0.59 -2.79
CA LEU A 83 -4.67 -1.70 -2.60
C LEU A 83 -4.28 -2.58 -1.40
N LEU A 84 -2.98 -2.83 -1.19
CA LEU A 84 -2.49 -3.56 -0.02
C LEU A 84 -2.88 -2.87 1.29
N LEU A 85 -2.69 -1.55 1.37
CA LEU A 85 -3.07 -0.75 2.54
C LEU A 85 -4.59 -0.70 2.74
N GLU A 86 -5.37 -0.62 1.65
CA GLU A 86 -6.83 -0.68 1.72
C GLU A 86 -7.32 -2.04 2.26
N GLY A 87 -6.79 -3.14 1.75
CA GLY A 87 -7.11 -4.48 2.26
C GLY A 87 -6.65 -4.70 3.70
N MET A 88 -5.58 -4.05 4.15
CA MET A 88 -5.20 -4.02 5.57
C MET A 88 -6.22 -3.27 6.43
N ILE A 89 -6.65 -2.08 5.99
CA ILE A 89 -7.65 -1.28 6.70
C ILE A 89 -8.92 -2.10 6.94
N TYR A 90 -9.43 -2.80 5.91
CA TYR A 90 -10.58 -3.69 6.06
C TYR A 90 -10.35 -4.82 7.07
N ARG A 91 -9.15 -5.41 7.08
CA ARG A 91 -8.79 -6.46 8.05
C ARG A 91 -8.76 -5.93 9.46
N ILE A 92 -8.13 -4.77 9.70
CA ILE A 92 -8.08 -4.13 11.02
C ILE A 92 -9.51 -3.81 11.48
N GLU A 93 -10.33 -3.23 10.61
CA GLU A 93 -11.73 -2.89 10.92
C GLU A 93 -12.56 -4.13 11.28
N ALA A 94 -12.32 -5.28 10.64
CA ALA A 94 -13.01 -6.53 10.95
C ALA A 94 -12.60 -7.18 12.29
N VAL A 95 -11.40 -6.89 12.80
CA VAL A 95 -10.90 -7.41 14.09
C VAL A 95 -10.95 -6.38 15.22
N LYS A 96 -11.57 -5.22 15.00
CA LYS A 96 -11.72 -4.15 16.00
C LYS A 96 -12.48 -4.57 17.25
N ASP A 97 -13.36 -5.56 17.13
CA ASP A 97 -14.04 -6.16 18.26
C ASP A 97 -13.29 -7.44 18.67
N LEU A 98 -12.91 -7.48 19.95
CA LEU A 98 -12.18 -8.53 20.67
C LEU A 98 -10.66 -8.34 20.78
N SER A 99 -10.17 -8.84 21.92
CA SER A 99 -8.82 -9.09 22.42
C SER A 99 -7.81 -9.76 21.45
N ASP A 100 -8.08 -9.74 20.15
CA ASP A 100 -7.38 -10.44 19.06
C ASP A 100 -6.50 -9.51 18.21
N ALA A 101 -6.39 -8.22 18.57
CA ALA A 101 -5.48 -7.27 17.94
C ALA A 101 -4.01 -7.75 17.88
N SER A 102 -3.67 -8.70 18.76
CA SER A 102 -2.36 -9.33 18.85
C SER A 102 -2.07 -10.27 17.65
N SER A 103 -3.03 -11.11 17.24
CA SER A 103 -2.87 -12.03 16.10
C SER A 103 -2.76 -11.32 14.74
N ALA A 104 -3.21 -10.06 14.67
CA ALA A 104 -3.12 -9.23 13.47
C ALA A 104 -1.72 -8.61 13.24
N ALA A 105 -0.86 -8.52 14.26
CA ALA A 105 0.38 -7.73 14.19
C ALA A 105 1.37 -8.23 13.12
N ALA A 106 1.65 -9.54 13.07
CA ALA A 106 2.59 -10.10 12.10
C ALA A 106 2.11 -9.96 10.64
N PRO A 107 0.85 -10.31 10.29
CA PRO A 107 0.30 -10.04 8.96
C PRO A 107 0.25 -8.55 8.57
N LEU A 108 0.10 -7.64 9.54
CA LEU A 108 0.15 -6.20 9.28
C LEU A 108 1.58 -5.76 8.92
N ARG A 109 2.59 -6.21 9.67
CA ARG A 109 3.99 -5.88 9.39
C ARG A 109 4.45 -6.36 8.02
N SER A 110 4.10 -7.58 7.62
CA SER A 110 4.52 -8.11 6.31
C SER A 110 3.97 -7.28 5.15
N VAL A 111 2.71 -6.86 5.22
CA VAL A 111 2.08 -6.05 4.17
C VAL A 111 2.63 -4.63 4.16
N LEU A 112 2.86 -4.03 5.33
CA LEU A 112 3.54 -2.73 5.44
C LEU A 112 4.95 -2.77 4.81
N ALA A 113 5.69 -3.87 5.02
CA ALA A 113 7.03 -4.03 4.46
C ALA A 113 7.01 -4.08 2.92
N VAL A 114 6.07 -4.85 2.34
CA VAL A 114 5.87 -4.91 0.89
C VAL A 114 5.48 -3.53 0.34
N ALA A 115 4.50 -2.87 0.95
CA ALA A 115 4.06 -1.54 0.52
C ALA A 115 5.20 -0.51 0.64
N SER A 116 5.98 -0.51 1.72
CA SER A 116 7.15 0.37 1.88
C SER A 116 8.17 0.14 0.76
N MET A 117 8.50 -1.12 0.47
CA MET A 117 9.46 -1.48 -0.57
C MET A 117 9.04 -0.99 -1.96
N GLU A 118 7.75 -1.11 -2.30
CA GLU A 118 7.22 -0.59 -3.57
C GLU A 118 7.34 0.93 -3.71
N LEU A 119 7.31 1.64 -2.57
CA LEU A 119 7.25 3.10 -2.52
C LEU A 119 8.61 3.78 -2.36
N ARG A 120 9.69 3.07 -1.94
CA ARG A 120 11.00 3.67 -1.63
C ARG A 120 11.56 4.61 -2.71
N GLY A 121 11.40 4.24 -3.99
CA GLY A 121 11.86 5.06 -5.13
C GLY A 121 10.79 5.94 -5.78
N ILE A 122 9.54 5.90 -5.30
CA ILE A 122 8.39 6.53 -5.97
C ILE A 122 7.71 7.57 -5.07
N ALA A 123 7.47 7.21 -3.81
CA ALA A 123 6.84 8.02 -2.78
C ALA A 123 7.62 7.85 -1.46
N PRO A 124 8.85 8.38 -1.38
CA PRO A 124 9.76 8.14 -0.25
C PRO A 124 9.19 8.58 1.10
N THR A 125 8.40 9.67 1.13
CA THR A 125 7.70 10.11 2.34
C THR A 125 6.72 9.06 2.84
N ALA A 126 5.92 8.47 1.95
CA ALA A 126 4.97 7.41 2.32
C ALA A 126 5.69 6.14 2.76
N SER A 127 6.80 5.78 2.09
CA SER A 127 7.65 4.65 2.51
C SER A 127 8.20 4.85 3.94
N SER A 128 8.73 6.03 4.24
CA SER A 128 9.22 6.36 5.59
C SER A 128 8.12 6.32 6.65
N GLU A 129 6.90 6.81 6.32
CA GLU A 129 5.75 6.73 7.22
C GLU A 129 5.31 5.28 7.49
N LEU A 130 5.35 4.41 6.47
CA LEU A 130 5.07 2.98 6.64
C LEU A 130 6.16 2.29 7.46
N ASP A 131 7.43 2.66 7.28
CA ASP A 131 8.54 2.15 8.11
C ASP A 131 8.40 2.55 9.58
N ALA A 132 7.98 3.79 9.85
CA ALA A 132 7.67 4.24 11.20
C ALA A 132 6.47 3.49 11.79
N LEU A 133 5.44 3.25 10.98
CA LEU A 133 4.25 2.52 11.41
C LEU A 133 4.56 1.05 11.72
N MET A 134 5.43 0.40 10.94
CA MET A 134 5.90 -0.96 11.24
C MET A 134 6.54 -1.07 12.63
N LYS A 135 7.33 -0.07 13.03
CA LYS A 135 7.92 -0.01 14.38
C LYS A 135 6.84 0.14 15.45
N SER A 136 5.84 1.00 15.22
CA SER A 136 4.73 1.15 16.16
C SER A 136 3.90 -0.13 16.33
N VAL A 137 3.72 -0.91 15.25
CA VAL A 137 3.07 -2.23 15.31
C VAL A 137 3.93 -3.25 16.09
N GLU A 138 5.25 -3.19 15.94
CA GLU A 138 6.20 -4.01 16.71
C GLU A 138 6.16 -3.67 18.20
N ASP A 139 6.21 -2.38 18.55
CA ASP A 139 6.13 -1.91 19.94
C ASP A 139 4.80 -2.36 20.59
N LEU A 140 3.68 -2.28 19.85
CA LEU A 140 2.39 -2.78 20.28
C LEU A 140 2.43 -4.29 20.52
N SER A 141 2.99 -5.08 19.59
CA SER A 141 3.13 -6.54 19.74
C SER A 141 3.93 -6.93 20.99
N LEU A 142 5.04 -6.24 21.25
CA LEU A 142 5.88 -6.44 22.43
C LEU A 142 5.12 -6.11 23.72
N SER A 143 4.34 -5.03 23.72
CA SER A 143 3.56 -4.63 24.89
C SER A 143 2.47 -5.64 25.30
N VAL A 144 1.97 -6.42 24.35
CA VAL A 144 0.96 -7.47 24.56
C VAL A 144 1.61 -8.84 24.87
N GLY A 145 2.95 -8.92 24.94
CA GLY A 145 3.69 -10.14 25.30
C GLY A 145 3.81 -11.17 24.18
N GLN A 146 3.63 -10.76 22.92
CA GLN A 146 3.80 -11.64 21.76
C GLN A 146 5.18 -11.50 21.13
N PHE A 147 5.93 -12.61 21.12
CA PHE A 147 7.06 -12.80 20.21
C PHE A 147 6.51 -13.28 18.87
N SER A 148 6.47 -12.41 17.87
CA SER A 148 6.17 -12.82 16.50
C SER A 148 7.40 -13.52 15.91
N GLU A 149 7.29 -14.82 15.60
CA GLU A 149 8.20 -15.46 14.65
C GLU A 149 8.09 -14.74 13.29
N PRO A 150 9.18 -14.60 12.52
CA PRO A 150 9.12 -14.03 11.18
C PRO A 150 8.29 -14.95 10.28
N VAL A 151 6.99 -14.64 10.17
CA VAL A 151 6.11 -15.34 9.23
C VAL A 151 6.51 -14.88 7.83
N ASN A 152 7.08 -15.79 7.05
CA ASN A 152 7.17 -15.68 5.60
C ASN A 152 5.76 -15.78 4.99
N ALA A 153 4.88 -14.84 5.33
CA ALA A 153 3.58 -14.69 4.69
C ALA A 153 3.83 -13.96 3.37
N GLY A 154 4.34 -14.71 2.39
CA GLY A 154 4.23 -14.32 1.00
C GLY A 154 2.76 -14.04 0.68
N SER A 155 2.53 -13.10 -0.22
CA SER A 155 1.22 -12.64 -0.71
C SER A 155 0.44 -13.72 -1.48
N GLN A 156 0.32 -14.92 -0.94
CA GLN A 156 -0.48 -15.97 -1.53
C GLN A 156 -1.94 -15.69 -1.20
N LEU A 157 -2.75 -15.59 -2.25
CA LEU A 157 -4.21 -15.59 -2.14
C LEU A 157 -4.63 -16.85 -1.36
N SER A 158 -5.56 -16.69 -0.41
CA SER A 158 -6.22 -17.84 0.21
C SER A 158 -7.04 -18.59 -0.84
N ASP A 159 -7.31 -19.87 -0.60
CA ASP A 159 -8.13 -20.67 -1.51
C ASP A 159 -9.54 -20.09 -1.66
N GLU A 160 -10.08 -19.50 -0.59
CA GLU A 160 -11.34 -18.76 -0.64
C GLU A 160 -11.26 -17.53 -1.54
N ALA A 161 -10.17 -16.74 -1.44
CA ALA A 161 -9.98 -15.60 -2.33
C ALA A 161 -9.86 -16.04 -3.80
N ARG A 162 -9.24 -17.18 -4.09
CA ARG A 162 -9.17 -17.74 -5.46
C ARG A 162 -10.56 -18.11 -5.98
N ARG A 163 -11.37 -18.80 -5.18
CA ARG A 163 -12.76 -19.14 -5.55
C ARG A 163 -13.60 -17.91 -5.82
N ILE A 164 -13.52 -16.89 -4.97
CA ILE A 164 -14.22 -15.61 -5.18
C ILE A 164 -13.78 -14.95 -6.51
N LEU A 165 -12.48 -15.01 -6.86
CA LEU A 165 -12.00 -14.49 -8.14
C LEU A 165 -12.55 -15.27 -9.34
N GLU A 166 -12.63 -16.60 -9.24
CA GLU A 166 -13.25 -17.44 -10.27
C GLU A 166 -14.73 -17.08 -10.47
N GLU A 167 -15.50 -16.95 -9.38
CA GLU A 167 -16.91 -16.54 -9.42
C GLU A 167 -17.08 -15.13 -10.02
N ALA A 168 -16.26 -14.18 -9.59
CA ALA A 168 -16.27 -12.82 -10.10
C ALA A 168 -15.94 -12.76 -11.60
N SER A 169 -14.97 -13.56 -12.05
CA SER A 169 -14.59 -13.65 -13.47
C SER A 169 -15.75 -14.18 -14.34
N ALA A 170 -16.44 -15.21 -13.86
CA ALA A 170 -17.60 -15.80 -14.55
C ALA A 170 -18.75 -14.80 -14.65
N LEU A 171 -19.01 -14.02 -13.60
CA LEU A 171 -20.02 -12.95 -13.60
C LEU A 171 -19.64 -11.79 -14.53
N ALA A 172 -18.37 -11.38 -14.54
CA ALA A 172 -17.87 -10.31 -15.40
C ALA A 172 -18.01 -10.67 -16.90
N ALA A 173 -17.64 -11.89 -17.28
CA ALA A 173 -17.79 -12.39 -18.66
C ALA A 173 -19.26 -12.35 -19.12
N ARG A 174 -20.20 -12.78 -18.25
CA ARG A 174 -21.65 -12.72 -18.54
C ARG A 174 -22.18 -11.30 -18.70
N ARG A 175 -21.63 -10.33 -17.96
CA ARG A 175 -21.99 -8.89 -18.11
C ARG A 175 -21.44 -8.28 -19.39
N GLY A 176 -20.23 -8.67 -19.81
CA GLY A 176 -19.63 -8.25 -21.09
C GLY A 176 -20.45 -8.71 -22.29
N GLN A 177 -20.93 -9.95 -22.28
CA GLN A 177 -21.78 -10.51 -23.35
C GLN A 177 -23.17 -9.86 -23.48
N ARG A 178 -23.65 -9.15 -22.45
CA ARG A 178 -24.93 -8.41 -22.49
C ARG A 178 -24.78 -6.97 -22.99
N ARG A 179 -23.54 -6.48 -23.16
CA ARG A 179 -23.22 -5.10 -23.54
C ARG A 179 -22.53 -4.98 -24.91
N GLY A 180 -22.11 -6.10 -25.51
CA GLY A 180 -21.67 -6.17 -26.91
C GLY A 180 -22.81 -6.67 -27.79
#